data_AF-A0AAD5LE95-F1
#
_entry.id   AF-A0AAD5LE95-F1
#
_cell.length_a   1.000
_cell.length_b   1.000
_cell.length_c   1.000
_cell.angle_alpha   90.00
_cell.angle_beta   90.00
_cell.angle_gamma   90.00
#
_symmetry.space_group_name_H-M   'P 1'
#
loop_
_entity.id
_entity.type
_entity.pdbx_description
1 polymer ?
#
loop_
_entity_poly.entity_id
_entity_poly.type
_entity_poly.pdbx_seq_one_letter_code
_entity_poly.pdbx_strand_id
1 'polypeptide(L)'
;MAQEMSLEKMNDELSSVLSRMEQVEKKLQVDATKVDGPVGGVELRDYQLQVLARLRQIRDMMAKEGSSIEQLRKERDEARAERDSLQKQVAKLNYRVHHLKQHVKLDAVN
;
A
#
# COMPACT_ATOMS: atom_id res chain seq x y z
N MET A 1 9.03 -14.72 15.02
CA MET A 1 9.43 -14.39 13.64
C MET A 1 8.35 -14.83 12.65
N ALA A 2 7.12 -14.47 12.93
CA ALA A 2 6.00 -14.67 12.03
C ALA A 2 5.39 -13.28 11.83
N GLN A 3 4.92 -13.00 10.61
CA GLN A 3 4.10 -11.84 10.26
C GLN A 3 4.81 -10.52 9.92
N GLU A 4 5.78 -10.58 9.00
CA GLU A 4 5.93 -9.49 8.00
C GLU A 4 5.68 -10.11 6.63
N MET A 5 4.43 -10.17 6.18
CA MET A 5 4.22 -10.15 4.74
C MET A 5 4.85 -8.84 4.25
N SER A 6 5.88 -8.92 3.41
CA SER A 6 6.44 -7.73 2.76
C SER A 6 5.27 -6.97 2.16
N LEU A 7 5.16 -5.67 2.46
CA LEU A 7 4.13 -4.79 1.91
C LEU A 7 4.04 -4.91 0.40
N GLU A 8 5.17 -5.22 -0.26
CA GLU A 8 5.27 -5.52 -1.69
C GLU A 8 4.45 -6.74 -2.11
N LYS A 9 4.58 -7.85 -1.38
CA LYS A 9 3.76 -9.06 -1.60
C LYS A 9 2.26 -8.78 -1.43
N MET A 10 1.88 -8.01 -0.42
CA MET A 10 0.47 -7.62 -0.23
C MET A 10 -0.08 -6.79 -1.40
N ASN A 11 0.75 -5.93 -2.00
CA ASN A 11 0.35 -5.12 -3.15
C ASN A 11 0.22 -5.95 -4.43
N ASP A 12 1.11 -6.92 -4.62
CA ASP A 12 1.03 -7.88 -5.73
C ASP A 12 -0.23 -8.75 -5.60
N GLU A 13 -0.54 -9.20 -4.38
CA GLU A 13 -1.77 -9.95 -4.09
C GLU A 13 -3.02 -9.11 -4.32
N LEU A 14 -3.06 -7.85 -3.86
CA LEU A 14 -4.14 -6.90 -4.14
C LEU A 14 -4.36 -6.69 -5.65
N SER A 15 -3.28 -6.50 -6.40
CA SER A 15 -3.33 -6.32 -7.86
C SER A 15 -3.86 -7.57 -8.57
N SER A 16 -3.45 -8.75 -8.11
CA SER A 16 -3.93 -10.04 -8.61
C SER A 16 -5.43 -10.23 -8.35
N VAL A 17 -5.91 -9.89 -7.15
CA VAL A 17 -7.33 -9.96 -6.79
C VAL A 17 -8.16 -8.99 -7.63
N LEU A 18 -7.68 -7.76 -7.86
CA LEU A 18 -8.34 -6.77 -8.71
C LEU A 18 -8.53 -7.29 -10.15
N SER A 19 -7.49 -7.86 -10.74
CA SER A 19 -7.55 -8.45 -12.08
C SER A 19 -8.57 -9.61 -12.16
N ARG A 20 -8.59 -10.48 -11.13
CA ARG A 20 -9.56 -11.57 -11.04
C ARG A 20 -10.99 -11.07 -10.89
N MET A 21 -11.22 -10.01 -10.11
CA MET A 21 -12.53 -9.37 -10.00
C MET A 21 -13.00 -8.79 -11.34
N GLU A 22 -12.13 -8.11 -12.08
CA GLU A 22 -12.47 -7.57 -13.39
C GLU A 22 -12.87 -8.68 -14.38
N GLN A 23 -12.17 -9.83 -14.33
CA GLN A 23 -12.54 -11.00 -15.14
C GLN A 23 -13.90 -11.59 -14.74
N VAL A 24 -14.21 -11.64 -13.44
CA VAL A 24 -15.51 -12.10 -12.94
C VAL A 24 -16.62 -11.14 -13.33
N GLU A 25 -16.41 -9.82 -13.23
CA GLU A 25 -17.36 -8.80 -13.68
C GLU A 25 -17.68 -8.97 -15.17
N LYS A 26 -16.64 -9.15 -16.01
CA LYS A 26 -16.82 -9.40 -17.45
C LYS A 26 -17.63 -10.67 -17.73
N LYS A 27 -17.33 -11.77 -17.04
CA LYS A 27 -18.06 -13.04 -17.20
C LYS A 27 -19.52 -12.92 -16.77
N LEU A 28 -19.79 -12.33 -15.61
CA LEU A 28 -21.15 -12.08 -15.12
C LEU A 28 -21.95 -11.22 -16.10
N GLN A 29 -21.33 -10.22 -16.71
CA GLN A 29 -22.00 -9.38 -17.70
C GLN A 29 -22.32 -10.12 -18.99
N VAL A 30 -21.47 -11.06 -19.43
CA VAL A 30 -21.76 -11.97 -20.55
C VAL A 30 -22.87 -12.93 -20.19
N ASP A 31 -22.84 -13.54 -19.01
CA ASP A 31 -23.83 -14.54 -18.61
C ASP A 31 -25.21 -13.91 -18.36
N ALA A 32 -25.27 -12.66 -17.89
CA ALA A 32 -26.51 -11.89 -17.79
C ALA A 32 -27.22 -11.70 -19.15
N THR A 33 -26.50 -11.76 -20.29
CA THR A 33 -27.12 -11.70 -21.63
C THR A 33 -27.69 -13.03 -22.11
N LYS A 34 -27.29 -14.15 -21.50
CA LYS A 34 -27.69 -15.50 -21.90
C LYS A 34 -28.92 -16.03 -21.14
N VAL A 35 -29.27 -15.41 -20.02
CA VAL A 35 -30.36 -15.87 -19.13
C VAL A 35 -31.71 -15.17 -19.41
N ASP A 36 -31.88 -14.63 -20.63
CA ASP A 36 -33.13 -13.99 -21.08
C ASP A 36 -34.15 -15.05 -21.54
N GLY A 37 -34.65 -15.85 -20.59
CA GLY A 37 -35.64 -16.91 -20.79
C GLY A 37 -36.84 -16.85 -19.82
N PRO A 38 -38.01 -17.42 -20.16
CA PRO A 38 -39.30 -16.81 -19.86
C PRO A 38 -39.83 -16.91 -18.42
N VAL A 39 -39.19 -17.63 -17.49
CA VAL A 39 -39.81 -17.85 -16.16
C VAL A 39 -38.85 -17.83 -14.96
N GLY A 40 -37.62 -17.33 -15.13
CA GLY A 40 -36.68 -17.09 -14.01
C GLY A 40 -35.77 -15.87 -14.20
N GLY A 41 -35.99 -15.08 -15.25
CA GLY A 41 -35.04 -14.08 -15.73
C GLY A 41 -35.02 -12.77 -14.94
N VAL A 42 -36.14 -12.30 -14.39
CA VAL A 42 -36.19 -10.96 -13.76
C VAL A 42 -35.50 -10.96 -12.39
N GLU A 43 -35.86 -11.87 -11.49
CA GLU A 43 -35.23 -11.95 -10.15
C GLU A 43 -33.75 -12.33 -10.23
N LEU A 44 -33.38 -13.21 -11.17
CA LEU A 44 -31.99 -13.58 -11.39
C LEU A 44 -31.17 -12.43 -11.99
N ARG A 45 -31.75 -11.65 -12.90
CA ARG A 45 -31.11 -10.45 -13.47
C ARG A 45 -30.94 -9.36 -12.41
N ASP A 46 -31.94 -9.14 -11.57
CA ASP A 46 -31.85 -8.19 -10.46
C ASP A 46 -30.79 -8.59 -9.44
N TYR A 47 -30.71 -9.89 -9.12
CA TYR A 47 -29.65 -10.43 -8.28
C TYR A 47 -28.26 -10.25 -8.93
N GLN A 48 -28.11 -10.54 -10.23
CA GLN A 48 -26.86 -10.33 -10.96
C GLN A 48 -26.44 -8.86 -10.98
N LEU A 49 -27.37 -7.93 -11.16
CA LEU A 49 -27.11 -6.49 -11.10
C LEU A 49 -26.68 -6.05 -9.70
N GLN A 50 -27.30 -6.58 -8.64
CA GLN A 50 -26.87 -6.33 -7.26
C GLN A 50 -25.47 -6.87 -6.98
N VAL A 51 -25.15 -8.08 -7.45
CA VAL A 51 -23.81 -8.67 -7.30
C VAL A 51 -22.77 -7.82 -8.04
N LEU A 52 -23.06 -7.41 -9.28
CA LEU A 52 -22.18 -6.52 -10.04
C LEU A 52 -21.98 -5.17 -9.35
N ALA A 53 -23.03 -4.59 -8.78
CA ALA A 53 -22.93 -3.34 -8.03
C ALA A 53 -22.03 -3.50 -6.79
N ARG A 54 -22.18 -4.60 -6.04
CA ARG A 54 -21.33 -4.91 -4.88
C ARG A 54 -19.87 -5.15 -5.28
N LEU A 55 -19.62 -5.85 -6.38
CA LEU A 55 -18.27 -6.07 -6.90
C LEU A 55 -17.60 -4.75 -7.28
N ARG A 56 -18.32 -3.85 -7.98
CA ARG A 56 -17.80 -2.51 -8.29
C ARG A 56 -17.44 -1.72 -7.04
N GLN A 57 -18.30 -1.75 -6.02
CA GLN A 57 -18.02 -1.10 -4.73
C GLN A 57 -16.77 -1.66 -4.07
N ILE A 58 -16.61 -2.99 -4.04
CA ILE A 58 -15.41 -3.63 -3.48
C ILE A 58 -14.16 -3.21 -4.25
N ARG A 59 -14.21 -3.21 -5.58
CA ARG A 59 -13.09 -2.80 -6.43
C ARG A 59 -12.70 -1.35 -6.18
N ASP A 60 -13.68 -0.46 -6.10
CA ASP A 60 -13.44 0.97 -5.89
C ASP A 60 -12.86 1.24 -4.48
N MET A 61 -13.29 0.49 -3.46
CA MET A 61 -12.68 0.52 -2.12
C MET A 61 -11.22 0.02 -2.16
N MET A 62 -10.97 -1.12 -2.80
CA MET A 62 -9.61 -1.67 -2.93
C MET A 62 -8.67 -0.72 -3.68
N ALA A 63 -9.15 -0.04 -4.73
CA ALA A 63 -8.37 0.95 -5.45
C ALA A 63 -8.00 2.15 -4.56
N LYS A 64 -8.96 2.60 -3.72
CA LYS A 64 -8.72 3.67 -2.75
C LYS A 64 -7.72 3.24 -1.67
N GLU A 65 -7.83 2.01 -1.16
CA GLU A 65 -6.90 1.45 -0.17
C GLU A 65 -5.50 1.27 -0.76
N GLY A 66 -5.37 0.76 -1.99
CA GLY A 66 -4.09 0.65 -2.70
C GLY A 66 -3.41 2.01 -2.88
N SER A 67 -4.17 3.05 -3.23
CA SER A 67 -3.66 4.43 -3.27
C SER A 67 -3.14 4.92 -1.91
N SER A 68 -3.79 4.52 -0.81
CA SER A 68 -3.36 4.89 0.55
C SER A 68 -2.08 4.16 0.96
N ILE A 69 -1.90 2.90 0.56
CA ILE A 69 -0.68 2.13 0.85
C ILE A 69 0.53 2.76 0.15
N GLU A 70 0.35 3.21 -1.09
CA GLU A 70 1.40 3.83 -1.88
C GLU A 70 1.85 5.17 -1.30
N GLN A 71 0.90 5.94 -0.77
CA GLN A 71 1.20 7.15 0.00
C GLN A 71 2.01 6.83 1.26
N LEU A 72 1.60 5.83 2.05
CA LEU A 72 2.31 5.43 3.26
C LEU A 72 3.73 4.91 2.97
N ARG A 73 3.95 4.22 1.85
CA ARG A 73 5.29 3.81 1.41
C ARG A 73 6.18 5.01 1.13
N LYS A 74 5.65 5.99 0.39
CA LYS A 74 6.37 7.22 0.08
C LYS A 74 6.76 7.98 1.34
N GLU A 75 5.82 8.18 2.26
CA GLU A 75 6.07 8.83 3.56
C GLU A 75 7.12 8.07 4.38
N ARG A 76 7.03 6.74 4.43
CA ARG A 76 8.02 5.89 5.11
C ARG A 76 9.41 6.05 4.51
N ASP A 77 9.52 6.06 3.20
CA ASP A 77 10.82 6.14 2.51
C ASP A 77 11.45 7.54 2.66
N GLU A 78 10.63 8.61 2.63
CA GLU A 78 11.04 9.97 2.96
C GLU A 78 11.56 10.07 4.41
N ALA A 79 10.80 9.52 5.38
CA ALA A 79 11.20 9.51 6.79
C ALA A 79 12.50 8.73 7.03
N ARG A 80 12.71 7.61 6.31
CA ARG A 80 13.97 6.84 6.36
C ARG A 80 15.14 7.66 5.81
N ALA A 81 14.96 8.33 4.68
CA ALA A 81 16.00 9.16 4.08
C ALA A 81 16.38 10.34 5.00
N GLU A 82 15.39 10.99 5.62
CA GLU A 82 15.62 12.06 6.60
C GLU A 82 16.37 11.54 7.83
N ARG A 83 15.93 10.42 8.39
CA ARG A 83 16.58 9.78 9.55
C ARG A 83 18.05 9.45 9.26
N ASP A 84 18.36 8.91 8.09
CA ASP A 84 19.74 8.60 7.70
C ASP A 84 20.60 9.86 7.51
N SER A 85 20.01 10.94 6.96
CA SER A 85 20.67 12.25 6.85
C SER A 85 21.00 12.84 8.22
N LEU A 86 20.01 12.87 9.13
CA LEU A 86 20.18 13.36 10.49
C LEU A 86 21.22 12.54 11.25
N GLN A 87 21.21 11.22 11.09
CA GLN A 87 22.19 10.35 11.75
C GLN A 87 23.62 10.63 11.30
N LYS A 88 23.84 10.92 10.01
CA LYS A 88 25.14 11.38 9.48
C LYS A 88 25.56 12.73 10.08
N GLN A 89 24.64 13.68 10.18
CA GLN A 89 24.91 14.99 10.75
C GLN A 89 25.27 14.90 12.24
N VAL A 90 24.52 14.11 13.00
CA VAL A 90 24.78 13.83 14.42
C VAL A 90 26.16 13.18 14.60
N ALA A 91 26.51 12.18 13.78
CA ALA A 91 27.83 11.55 13.84
C ALA A 91 28.96 12.56 13.60
N LYS A 92 28.81 13.43 12.59
CA LYS A 92 29.79 14.49 12.29
C LYS A 92 29.92 15.50 13.42
N LEU A 93 28.82 15.93 14.02
CA LEU A 93 28.82 16.84 15.15
C LEU A 93 29.45 16.20 16.39
N ASN A 94 29.11 14.95 16.69
CA ASN A 94 29.70 14.20 17.80
C ASN A 94 31.22 14.07 17.65
N TYR A 95 31.70 13.79 16.45
CA TYR A 95 33.14 13.77 16.16
C TYR A 95 33.80 15.13 16.45
N ARG A 96 33.21 16.23 15.95
CA ARG A 96 33.74 17.59 16.18
C ARG A 96 33.76 17.96 17.66
N VAL A 97 32.69 17.65 18.40
CA VAL A 97 32.60 17.88 19.84
C VAL A 97 33.67 17.08 20.59
N HIS A 98 33.87 15.81 20.21
CA HIS A 98 34.90 14.98 20.82
C HIS A 98 36.30 15.57 20.60
N HIS A 99 36.61 15.96 19.36
CA HIS A 99 37.89 16.58 19.02
C HIS A 99 38.11 17.90 19.78
N LEU A 100 37.11 18.78 19.83
CA LEU A 100 37.20 20.03 20.60
C LEU A 100 37.41 19.78 22.10
N LYS A 101 36.72 18.80 22.69
CA LYS A 101 36.91 18.42 24.09
C LYS A 101 38.32 17.92 24.39
N GLN A 102 38.99 17.30 23.43
CA GLN A 102 40.38 16.87 23.58
C GLN A 102 41.35 18.07 23.58
N HIS A 103 41.18 19.01 22.64
CA HIS A 103 42.02 20.21 22.56
C HIS A 103 41.86 21.14 23.75
N VAL A 104 40.62 21.44 24.17
CA VAL A 104 40.35 22.31 25.33
C VAL A 104 40.93 21.74 26.63
N LYS A 105 40.96 20.41 26.79
CA LYS A 105 41.58 19.77 27.96
C LYS A 105 43.11 19.87 27.96
N LEU A 106 43.74 19.92 26.79
CA LEU A 106 45.19 20.05 26.67
C LEU A 106 45.65 21.48 26.94
N ASP A 107 44.88 22.50 26.52
CA ASP A 107 45.20 23.90 26.78
C ASP A 107 44.99 24.34 28.24
N ALA A 108 44.20 23.60 29.02
CA ALA A 108 43.93 23.90 30.43
C ALA A 108 44.94 23.27 31.42
N VAL A 109 45.89 22.46 30.94
CA VAL A 109 46.89 21.74 31.75
C VAL A 109 48.33 22.24 31.49
N ASN A 110 48.50 23.21 30.58
CA ASN A 110 49.73 23.98 30.40
C ASN A 110 49.58 25.38 31.00
#